data_AF-A0A199V0P4-F1
#
_entry.id   AF-A0A199V0P4-F1
#
_cell.length_a   1.000
_cell.length_b   1.000
_cell.length_c   1.000
_cell.angle_alpha   90.00
_cell.angle_beta   90.00
_cell.angle_gamma   90.00
#
_symmetry.space_group_name_H-M   'P 1'
#
loop_
_entity.id
_entity.type
_entity.pdbx_description
1 polymer ?
#
loop_
_entity_poly.entity_id
_entity_poly.type
_entity_poly.pdbx_seq_one_letter_code
_entity_poly.pdbx_strand_id
1 'polypeptide(L)'
;MPESVKLERIDVNVHKNQNRNNPRFPQEWNLRDGSGGCVRKTQLSCAGDGFLPYQNVKLPESTNATVNMSLSLEECKQSCLQNCSCKAYATANVSGGGSGCIIWTDDLFDMRQFDQFGQNLYVRLAGG
;
A
#
# COMPACT_ATOMS: atom_id res chain seq x y z
N MET A 1 17.89 -15.17 -19.70
CA MET A 1 16.71 -14.40 -19.28
C MET A 1 16.67 -14.46 -17.76
N PRO A 2 17.16 -13.46 -17.02
CA PRO A 2 17.17 -13.55 -15.57
C PRO A 2 15.76 -13.27 -15.03
N GLU A 3 15.43 -14.00 -13.97
CA GLU A 3 14.12 -14.11 -13.35
C GLU A 3 13.45 -12.77 -13.07
N SER A 4 12.14 -12.75 -13.30
CA SER A 4 11.21 -11.69 -12.96
C SER A 4 11.34 -11.32 -11.47
N VAL A 5 12.11 -10.27 -11.17
CA VAL A 5 11.95 -9.54 -9.91
C VAL A 5 10.48 -9.11 -9.88
N LYS A 6 9.67 -9.67 -8.98
CA LYS A 6 8.27 -9.24 -8.79
C LYS A 6 8.29 -7.78 -8.35
N LEU A 7 8.09 -6.87 -9.29
CA LEU A 7 8.04 -5.43 -9.05
C LEU A 7 6.68 -5.09 -8.45
N GLU A 8 6.60 -5.03 -7.12
CA GLU A 8 5.42 -4.50 -6.42
C GLU A 8 5.43 -2.98 -6.53
N ARG A 9 4.45 -2.38 -7.21
CA ARG A 9 4.42 -0.93 -7.46
C ARG A 9 3.70 -0.20 -6.33
N ILE A 10 4.28 0.93 -5.94
CA ILE A 10 3.75 1.87 -4.93
C ILE A 10 3.68 3.26 -5.59
N ASP A 11 2.60 3.99 -5.35
CA ASP A 11 2.40 5.36 -5.84
C ASP A 11 3.42 6.35 -5.25
N VAL A 12 3.85 7.30 -6.08
CA VAL A 12 4.86 8.33 -5.77
C VAL A 12 4.29 9.56 -5.09
N ASN A 13 2.98 9.77 -5.15
CA ASN A 13 2.29 10.97 -4.66
C ASN A 13 1.96 10.92 -3.16
N VAL A 14 2.22 9.79 -2.50
CA VAL A 14 2.13 9.67 -1.04
C VAL A 14 3.50 10.04 -0.46
N HIS A 15 3.59 11.25 0.08
CA HIS A 15 4.81 12.01 0.38
C HIS A 15 6.06 11.20 0.79
N LYS A 16 7.15 11.43 0.05
CA LYS A 16 8.55 11.62 0.51
C LYS A 16 9.18 10.66 1.54
N ASN A 17 8.68 9.45 1.75
CA ASN A 17 9.43 8.40 2.48
C ASN A 17 10.48 7.73 1.56
N GLN A 18 11.37 8.55 0.97
CA GLN A 18 12.33 8.17 -0.08
C GLN A 18 13.38 7.13 0.35
N ASN A 19 13.40 6.73 1.62
CA ASN A 19 14.38 5.76 2.11
C ASN A 19 13.95 4.29 1.99
N ARG A 20 12.69 3.99 1.67
CA ARG A 20 12.18 2.59 1.65
C ARG A 20 11.87 2.04 0.25
N ASN A 21 11.69 2.91 -0.73
CA ASN A 21 11.42 2.55 -2.12
C ASN A 21 12.43 3.20 -3.06
N ASN A 22 12.66 2.58 -4.21
CA ASN A 22 13.44 3.15 -5.31
C ASN A 22 12.50 3.60 -6.43
N PRO A 23 12.77 4.73 -7.11
CA PRO A 23 12.03 5.08 -8.33
C PRO A 23 12.21 3.96 -9.36
N ARG A 24 11.11 3.56 -10.01
CA ARG A 24 11.15 2.51 -11.03
C ARG A 24 11.99 2.94 -12.24
N PHE A 25 11.87 4.22 -12.62
CA PHE A 25 12.61 4.85 -13.70
C PHE A 25 13.41 6.03 -13.14
N PRO A 26 14.66 5.82 -12.70
CA PRO A 26 15.47 6.88 -12.10
C PRO A 26 15.70 8.09 -13.01
N GLN A 27 15.76 7.86 -14.33
CA GLN A 27 15.93 8.92 -15.32
C GLN A 27 14.71 9.84 -15.38
N GLU A 28 13.51 9.28 -15.50
CA GLU A 28 12.22 10.02 -15.46
C GLU A 28 12.07 10.75 -14.12
N TRP A 29 12.41 10.07 -13.02
CA TRP A 29 12.38 10.66 -11.68
C TRP A 29 13.26 11.91 -11.56
N ASN A 30 14.47 11.88 -12.13
CA ASN A 30 15.37 13.03 -12.17
C ASN A 30 14.82 14.19 -13.01
N LEU A 31 13.94 13.90 -13.97
CA LEU A 31 13.19 14.89 -14.75
C LEU A 31 11.88 15.33 -14.06
N ARG A 32 11.69 14.95 -12.79
CA ARG A 32 10.47 15.19 -12.00
C ARG A 32 9.22 14.48 -12.53
N ASP A 33 9.40 13.44 -13.34
CA ASP A 33 8.33 12.54 -13.75
C ASP A 33 8.30 11.32 -12.83
N GLY A 34 7.28 11.28 -11.97
CA GLY A 34 7.04 10.17 -11.05
C GLY A 34 6.02 9.16 -11.54
N SER A 35 5.46 9.32 -12.75
CA SER A 35 4.33 8.51 -13.24
C SER A 35 4.63 7.00 -13.27
N GLY A 36 5.90 6.63 -13.41
CA GLY A 36 6.36 5.24 -13.37
C GLY A 36 6.18 4.50 -12.04
N GLY A 37 5.98 5.24 -10.95
CA GLY A 37 5.87 4.69 -9.60
C GLY A 37 7.22 4.39 -8.94
N CYS A 38 7.17 3.76 -7.77
CA CYS A 38 8.34 3.25 -7.06
C CYS A 38 8.22 1.74 -6.76
N VAL A 39 9.35 1.13 -6.46
CA VAL A 39 9.48 -0.31 -6.13
C VAL A 39 10.11 -0.44 -4.74
N ARG A 40 9.71 -1.46 -3.98
CA ARG A 40 10.28 -1.72 -2.65
C ARG A 40 11.79 -1.98 -2.72
N LYS A 41 12.54 -1.46 -1.75
CA LYS A 41 13.96 -1.81 -1.58
C LYS A 41 14.16 -3.20 -0.98
N THR A 42 13.31 -3.58 -0.03
CA THR A 42 13.36 -4.87 0.69
C THR A 42 12.16 -5.72 0.30
N GLN A 43 12.42 -6.98 -0.04
CA GLN A 43 11.36 -7.96 -0.35
C GLN A 43 10.61 -8.35 0.92
N LEU A 44 9.31 -8.60 0.78
CA LEU A 44 8.50 -9.17 1.86
C LEU A 44 8.90 -10.61 2.12
N SER A 45 8.95 -10.99 3.40
CA SER A 45 9.15 -12.38 3.81
C SER A 45 7.84 -13.11 4.06
N CYS A 46 6.70 -12.42 3.97
CA CYS A 46 5.37 -12.84 4.42
C CYS A 46 5.29 -13.04 5.94
N ALA A 47 6.13 -13.93 6.49
CA ALA A 47 6.33 -14.12 7.92
C ALA A 47 7.19 -12.98 8.49
N GLY A 48 6.76 -12.40 9.61
CA GLY A 48 7.46 -11.28 10.26
C GLY A 48 7.22 -9.91 9.62
N ASP A 49 6.44 -9.83 8.54
CA ASP A 49 6.04 -8.56 7.95
C ASP A 49 5.19 -7.73 8.92
N GLY A 50 5.29 -6.41 8.75
CA GLY A 50 4.50 -5.44 9.49
C GLY A 50 3.72 -4.52 8.56
N PHE A 51 3.19 -3.44 9.14
CA PHE A 51 2.48 -2.41 8.39
C PHE A 51 2.94 -1.02 8.78
N LEU A 52 3.04 -0.14 7.79
CA LEU A 52 3.23 1.29 7.99
C LEU A 52 1.92 2.03 7.71
N PRO A 53 1.41 2.81 8.67
CA PRO A 53 0.23 3.64 8.44
C PRO A 53 0.59 4.87 7.58
N TYR A 54 -0.23 5.10 6.58
CA TYR A 54 -0.31 6.33 5.80
C TYR A 54 -1.62 7.01 6.12
N GLN A 55 -1.55 8.21 6.70
CA GLN A 55 -2.73 8.96 7.14
C GLN A 55 -3.17 9.94 6.05
N ASN A 56 -4.46 10.28 6.07
CA ASN A 56 -5.06 11.29 5.20
C ASN A 56 -4.81 11.00 3.72
N VAL A 57 -4.98 9.74 3.30
CA VAL A 57 -4.79 9.35 1.90
C VAL A 57 -6.13 9.13 1.18
N LYS A 58 -6.15 9.49 -0.10
CA LYS A 58 -7.01 8.83 -1.07
C LYS A 58 -6.52 7.38 -1.17
N LEU A 59 -7.42 6.43 -0.90
CA LEU A 59 -7.13 5.00 -1.04
C LEU A 59 -6.74 4.67 -2.49
N PRO A 60 -5.89 3.66 -2.69
CA PRO A 60 -5.55 3.21 -4.03
C PRO A 60 -6.78 2.72 -4.78
N GLU A 61 -6.69 2.72 -6.10
CA GLU A 61 -7.73 2.17 -6.97
C GLU A 61 -8.16 0.77 -6.50
N SER A 62 -9.46 0.53 -6.43
CA SER A 62 -10.04 -0.65 -5.78
C SER A 62 -10.46 -1.76 -6.76
N THR A 63 -10.12 -1.65 -8.06
CA THR A 63 -10.54 -2.62 -9.09
C THR A 63 -10.24 -4.07 -8.71
N ASN A 64 -9.09 -4.31 -8.07
CA ASN A 64 -8.64 -5.64 -7.64
C ASN A 64 -8.56 -5.76 -6.10
N ALA A 65 -9.31 -4.94 -5.37
CA ALA A 65 -9.39 -5.01 -3.92
C ALA A 65 -10.57 -5.87 -3.47
N THR A 66 -10.40 -6.57 -2.37
CA THR A 66 -11.48 -7.35 -1.74
C THR A 66 -12.05 -6.57 -0.57
N VAL A 67 -13.38 -6.46 -0.51
CA VAL A 67 -14.10 -5.77 0.58
C VAL A 67 -14.85 -6.80 1.43
N ASN A 68 -14.74 -6.69 2.75
CA ASN A 68 -15.50 -7.48 3.71
C ASN A 68 -16.01 -6.58 4.84
N MET A 69 -17.32 -6.33 4.88
CA MET A 69 -17.95 -5.43 5.85
C MET A 69 -18.12 -6.05 7.24
N SER A 70 -17.94 -7.36 7.39
CA SER A 70 -18.06 -8.05 8.67
C SER A 70 -16.79 -7.99 9.52
N LEU A 71 -15.66 -7.58 8.94
CA LEU A 71 -14.38 -7.54 9.64
C LEU A 71 -14.13 -6.17 10.28
N SER A 72 -13.60 -6.21 11.49
CA SER A 72 -12.95 -5.08 12.15
C SER A 72 -11.60 -4.76 11.51
N LEU A 73 -11.02 -3.60 11.86
CA LEU A 73 -9.70 -3.20 11.37
C LEU A 73 -8.58 -4.15 11.84
N GLU A 74 -8.66 -4.68 13.06
CA GLU A 74 -7.66 -5.63 13.56
C GLU A 74 -7.81 -6.99 12.86
N GLU A 75 -9.03 -7.47 12.61
CA GLU A 75 -9.24 -8.68 11.81
C GLU A 75 -8.77 -8.49 10.36
N CYS A 76 -8.92 -7.28 9.80
CA CYS A 76 -8.40 -6.91 8.50
C CYS A 76 -6.87 -7.05 8.43
N LYS A 77 -6.17 -6.57 9.47
CA LYS A 77 -4.73 -6.73 9.63
C LYS A 77 -4.32 -8.20 9.68
N GLN A 78 -5.00 -9.02 10.49
CA GLN A 78 -4.71 -10.44 10.61
C GLN A 78 -4.96 -11.17 9.27
N SER A 79 -6.08 -10.89 8.61
CA SER A 79 -6.39 -11.45 7.29
C SER A 79 -5.33 -11.11 6.25
N CYS A 80 -4.85 -9.86 6.25
CA CYS A 80 -3.77 -9.42 5.37
C CYS A 80 -2.42 -10.11 5.69
N LEU A 81 -2.06 -10.29 6.97
CA LEU A 81 -0.84 -11.03 7.34
C LEU A 81 -0.85 -12.48 6.85
N GLN A 82 -2.00 -13.16 6.97
CA GLN A 82 -2.18 -14.54 6.53
C GLN A 82 -2.17 -14.70 5.00
N ASN A 83 -2.43 -13.62 4.26
CA ASN A 83 -2.37 -13.61 2.80
C ASN A 83 -1.04 -13.01 2.33
N CYS A 84 -0.07 -13.82 1.93
CA CYS A 84 1.25 -13.34 1.47
C CYS A 84 1.21 -12.40 0.27
N SER A 85 0.13 -12.40 -0.51
CA SER A 85 -0.07 -11.47 -1.62
C SER A 85 -0.63 -10.12 -1.18
N CYS A 86 -1.12 -9.99 0.05
CA CYS A 86 -1.65 -8.72 0.55
C CYS A 86 -0.55 -7.66 0.60
N LYS A 87 -0.81 -6.51 -0.05
CA LYS A 87 0.08 -5.36 -0.08
C LYS A 87 -0.37 -4.22 0.83
N ALA A 88 -1.68 -4.07 1.07
CA ALA A 88 -2.21 -3.07 1.99
C ALA A 88 -3.63 -3.42 2.46
N TYR A 89 -4.07 -2.78 3.55
CA TYR A 89 -5.46 -2.80 4.00
C TYR A 89 -5.92 -1.45 4.56
N ALA A 90 -7.23 -1.25 4.63
CA ALA A 90 -7.85 -0.07 5.25
C ALA A 90 -9.26 -0.40 5.77
N THR A 91 -9.85 0.51 6.52
CA THR A 91 -11.29 0.49 6.82
C THR A 91 -12.09 0.79 5.56
N ALA A 92 -13.10 -0.03 5.25
CA ALA A 92 -13.92 0.14 4.04
C ALA A 92 -14.93 1.29 4.17
N ASN A 93 -15.52 1.50 5.35
CA ASN A 93 -16.48 2.55 5.62
C ASN A 93 -16.02 3.38 6.83
N VAL A 94 -15.81 4.69 6.66
CA VAL A 94 -15.35 5.59 7.74
C VAL A 94 -16.46 6.26 8.55
N SER A 95 -17.72 6.03 8.18
CA SER A 95 -18.86 6.54 8.97
C SER A 95 -18.99 5.81 10.32
N GLY A 96 -19.60 6.48 11.31
CA GLY A 96 -20.03 5.85 12.56
C GLY A 96 -18.93 5.19 13.41
N GLY A 97 -17.69 5.67 13.31
CA GLY A 97 -16.54 5.09 14.03
C GLY A 97 -15.71 4.09 13.23
N GLY A 98 -16.07 3.83 11.97
CA GLY A 98 -15.32 2.96 11.07
C GLY A 98 -15.80 1.51 11.11
N SER A 99 -16.08 0.92 9.95
CA SER A 99 -16.45 -0.49 9.82
C SER A 99 -15.98 -1.09 8.50
N GLY A 100 -15.87 -2.41 8.48
CA GLY A 100 -15.43 -3.17 7.33
C GLY A 100 -13.96 -3.06 7.01
N CYS A 101 -13.55 -3.91 6.09
CA CYS A 101 -12.18 -4.14 5.67
C CYS A 101 -12.09 -4.08 4.16
N ILE A 102 -11.08 -3.39 3.63
CA ILE A 102 -10.68 -3.46 2.24
C ILE A 102 -9.21 -3.88 2.18
N ILE A 103 -8.90 -4.87 1.34
CA ILE A 103 -7.56 -5.46 1.18
C ILE A 103 -7.14 -5.38 -0.28
N TRP A 104 -5.92 -4.89 -0.52
CA TRP A 104 -5.29 -4.89 -1.83
C TRP A 104 -4.25 -6.00 -1.92
N THR A 105 -4.30 -6.80 -2.99
CA THR A 105 -3.26 -7.78 -3.34
C THR A 105 -2.44 -7.38 -4.56
N ASP A 106 -2.90 -6.36 -5.29
CA ASP A 106 -2.23 -5.81 -6.47
C ASP A 106 -1.54 -4.49 -6.17
N ASP A 107 -0.83 -3.99 -7.18
CA ASP A 107 -0.11 -2.72 -7.12
C ASP A 107 -0.96 -1.57 -6.59
N LEU A 108 -0.34 -0.72 -5.77
CA LEU A 108 -1.00 0.42 -5.14
C LEU A 108 -0.77 1.66 -5.99
N PHE A 109 -1.79 2.10 -6.73
CA PHE A 109 -1.73 3.26 -7.63
C PHE A 109 -2.89 4.22 -7.40
N ASP A 110 -2.75 5.43 -7.93
CA ASP A 110 -3.69 6.55 -7.79
C ASP A 110 -3.95 6.94 -6.33
N MET A 111 -2.91 6.82 -5.51
CA MET A 111 -2.93 7.28 -4.13
C MET A 111 -2.50 8.74 -4.06
N ARG A 112 -3.07 9.49 -3.12
CA ARG A 112 -2.68 10.88 -2.85
C ARG A 112 -2.78 11.16 -1.37
N GLN A 113 -1.78 11.82 -0.79
CA GLN A 113 -1.86 12.29 0.59
C GLN A 113 -2.35 13.73 0.64
N PHE A 114 -3.21 14.03 1.61
CA PHE A 114 -3.70 15.36 1.91
C PHE A 114 -3.30 15.76 3.33
N ASP A 115 -3.34 17.06 3.62
CA ASP A 115 -2.93 17.57 4.93
C ASP A 115 -3.93 17.23 6.04
N GLN A 116 -5.23 17.20 5.73
CA GLN A 116 -6.29 17.16 6.76
C GLN A 116 -7.42 16.16 6.50
N PHE A 117 -7.57 15.62 5.29
CA PHE A 117 -8.70 14.78 4.91
C PHE A 117 -8.25 13.48 4.25
N GLY A 118 -9.06 12.42 4.36
CA GLY A 118 -8.78 11.13 3.74
C GLY A 118 -8.92 9.99 4.73
N GLN A 119 -8.38 8.84 4.36
CA GLN A 119 -8.49 7.61 5.13
C GLN A 119 -7.09 7.10 5.49
N ASN A 120 -7.02 6.28 6.54
CA ASN A 120 -5.79 5.60 6.89
C ASN A 120 -5.63 4.35 6.03
N LEU A 121 -4.48 4.24 5.37
CA LEU A 121 -4.05 3.06 4.63
C LEU A 121 -2.87 2.41 5.34
N TYR A 122 -2.91 1.11 5.53
CA TYR A 122 -1.84 0.35 6.18
C TYR A 122 -1.14 -0.48 5.11
N VAL A 123 0.05 -0.02 4.68
CA VAL A 123 0.83 -0.69 3.64
C VAL A 123 1.76 -1.71 4.28
N ARG A 124 1.75 -2.93 3.77
CA ARG A 124 2.61 -4.03 4.26
C ARG A 124 4.07 -3.67 4.06
N LEU A 125 4.94 -4.12 4.93
CA LEU A 125 6.38 -3.92 4.82
C LEU A 125 7.13 -5.12 5.36
N ALA A 126 8.33 -5.33 4.82
CA ALA A 126 9.24 -6.34 5.33
C ALA A 126 9.54 -6.07 6.81
N GLY A 127 9.50 -7.13 7.61
CA GLY A 127 10.04 -7.12 8.96
C GLY A 127 11.54 -6.80 8.94
N GLY A 128 12.03 -6.25 10.05
CA GLY A 128 13.47 -6.11 10.33
C GLY A 128 14.01 -7.34 11.03
#